data_AF-A0A7C5FVA5-F1
#
_entry.id   AF-A0A7C5FVA5-F1
#
_cell.length_a   1.000
_cell.length_b   1.000
_cell.length_c   1.000
_cell.angle_alpha   90.00
_cell.angle_beta   90.00
_cell.angle_gamma   90.00
#
_symmetry.space_group_name_H-M   'P 1'
#
loop_
_entity.id
_entity.type
_entity.pdbx_description
1 polymer ?
#
loop_
_entity_poly.entity_id
_entity_poly.type
_entity_poly.pdbx_seq_one_letter_code
_entity_poly.pdbx_strand_id
1 'polypeptide(L)'
;MSSKEQKGDRHLFYSCSEKVSVTFYWRLILDGAHCAADNMAIDEAILRACAQGLVPPTIRIYSWERPSISLGCLQEVLRQARDAQDAGQCQGFDLDYCRANGIEVVRRITGGRAVPHGRDVTFSMAIRESDLPAGCGSVIASHQWLMGGIVAGLRSLGLDAELGSLRNPHSPFATGNTDCFAHIAECDVRVGRAKAVGSAQVRRFDSLLEQGSIPYAAPAFDAARVLGRIGRAAACPLDGFTFDAIARAVMQGFEDHLQTTLESASLTDEEFANARDLAREKYATDAWTLSRVAGLCAGGFSRTQTRQTTVADRRPETPPTAGTAGP
;
A
#
# COMPACT_ATOMS: atom_id res chain seq x y z
N MET A 1 -36.27 26.20 -72.27
CA MET A 1 -36.71 25.21 -71.25
C MET A 1 -35.63 24.16 -71.13
N SER A 2 -35.30 23.79 -69.88
CA SER A 2 -34.32 22.77 -69.45
C SER A 2 -32.85 23.11 -69.73
N SER A 3 -31.87 22.94 -68.85
CA SER A 3 -31.77 22.65 -67.41
C SER A 3 -30.26 22.70 -67.12
N LYS A 4 -29.79 23.52 -66.18
CA LYS A 4 -28.42 23.42 -65.66
C LYS A 4 -28.51 23.08 -64.17
N GLU A 5 -28.00 21.91 -63.83
CA GLU A 5 -27.91 21.36 -62.49
C GLU A 5 -27.03 22.25 -61.60
N GLN A 6 -27.58 22.64 -60.45
CA GLN A 6 -26.85 23.28 -59.35
C GLN A 6 -26.44 22.18 -58.37
N LYS A 7 -25.14 21.93 -58.28
CA LYS A 7 -24.53 21.02 -57.31
C LYS A 7 -24.48 21.75 -55.97
N GLY A 8 -25.36 21.37 -55.04
CA GLY A 8 -25.39 21.88 -53.67
C GLY A 8 -24.31 21.21 -52.83
N ASP A 9 -23.31 21.99 -52.41
CA ASP A 9 -22.28 21.57 -51.47
C ASP A 9 -22.85 21.68 -50.05
N ARG A 10 -23.20 20.54 -49.44
CA ARG A 10 -23.64 20.46 -48.04
C ARG A 10 -22.41 20.41 -47.15
N HIS A 11 -22.02 21.57 -46.62
CA HIS A 11 -21.13 21.65 -45.47
C HIS A 11 -21.78 20.96 -44.27
N LEU A 12 -21.36 19.72 -43.99
CA LEU A 12 -21.53 19.08 -42.69
C LEU A 12 -20.62 19.80 -41.68
N PHE A 13 -21.21 20.70 -40.90
CA PHE A 13 -20.63 21.13 -39.64
C PHE A 13 -20.65 19.92 -38.68
N TYR A 14 -19.51 19.23 -38.56
CA TYR A 14 -19.28 18.34 -37.43
C TYR A 14 -19.06 19.20 -36.19
N SER A 15 -20.11 19.30 -35.38
CA SER A 15 -20.06 20.01 -34.10
C SER A 15 -19.20 19.21 -33.11
N CYS A 16 -18.44 19.99 -32.34
CA CYS A 16 -17.57 19.67 -31.22
C CYS A 16 -17.87 18.31 -30.55
N SER A 17 -16.90 17.40 -30.61
CA SER A 17 -16.80 16.29 -29.66
C SER A 17 -16.55 16.90 -28.28
N GLU A 18 -17.59 16.92 -27.44
CA GLU A 18 -17.42 17.05 -26.00
C GLU A 18 -16.48 15.93 -25.56
N LYS A 19 -15.23 16.29 -25.29
CA LYS A 19 -14.33 15.44 -24.52
C LYS A 19 -14.98 15.33 -23.15
N VAL A 20 -15.65 14.21 -22.89
CA VAL A 20 -15.93 13.76 -21.52
C VAL A 20 -14.55 13.62 -20.89
N SER A 21 -14.09 14.67 -20.19
CA SER A 21 -12.93 14.57 -19.33
C SER A 21 -13.37 13.67 -18.20
N VAL A 22 -13.07 12.38 -18.30
CA VAL A 22 -13.15 11.49 -17.14
C VAL A 22 -12.11 12.03 -16.17
N THR A 23 -12.57 12.80 -15.18
CA THR A 23 -11.71 13.29 -14.11
C THR A 23 -11.18 12.05 -13.39
N PHE A 24 -9.88 11.83 -13.47
CA PHE A 24 -9.22 10.72 -12.80
C PHE A 24 -9.22 11.04 -11.31
N TYR A 25 -10.17 10.48 -10.56
CA TYR A 25 -10.27 10.64 -9.11
C TYR A 25 -9.60 9.48 -8.39
N TRP A 26 -9.19 9.72 -7.15
CA TRP A 26 -8.68 8.68 -6.26
C TRP A 26 -9.68 8.42 -5.15
N ARG A 27 -9.90 7.14 -4.84
CA ARG A 27 -10.65 6.75 -3.66
C ARG A 27 -9.80 6.98 -2.43
N LEU A 28 -10.36 7.67 -1.44
CA LEU A 28 -9.75 7.91 -0.15
C LEU A 28 -10.48 7.10 0.92
N ILE A 29 -9.74 6.32 1.69
CA ILE A 29 -10.25 5.57 2.84
C ILE A 29 -9.53 6.04 4.10
N LEU A 30 -10.29 6.65 5.03
CA LEU A 30 -9.82 6.94 6.38
C LEU A 30 -10.25 5.78 7.28
N ASP A 31 -9.33 4.88 7.59
CA ASP A 31 -9.67 3.52 8.05
C ASP A 31 -9.42 3.28 9.56
N GLY A 32 -9.21 4.34 10.34
CA GLY A 32 -9.07 4.22 11.79
C GLY A 32 -7.92 3.30 12.24
N ALA A 33 -8.14 2.55 13.32
CA ALA A 33 -7.14 1.65 13.90
C ALA A 33 -7.59 0.19 13.74
N HIS A 34 -6.67 -0.67 13.29
CA HIS A 34 -6.86 -2.12 13.21
C HIS A 34 -5.66 -2.85 13.82
N CYS A 35 -5.83 -4.16 14.07
CA CYS A 35 -4.70 -5.01 14.44
C CYS A 35 -3.70 -5.13 13.27
N ALA A 36 -2.47 -5.54 13.59
CA ALA A 36 -1.37 -5.56 12.63
C ALA A 36 -1.63 -6.48 11.43
N ALA A 37 -2.27 -7.64 11.65
CA ALA A 37 -2.61 -8.58 10.58
C ALA A 37 -3.67 -8.01 9.63
N ASP A 38 -4.74 -7.43 10.17
CA ASP A 38 -5.83 -6.86 9.38
C ASP A 38 -5.35 -5.68 8.54
N ASN A 39 -4.51 -4.80 9.09
CA ASN A 39 -3.95 -3.68 8.33
C ASN A 39 -3.22 -4.14 7.07
N MET A 40 -2.41 -5.20 7.15
CA MET A 40 -1.70 -5.73 5.99
C MET A 40 -2.62 -6.50 5.03
N ALA A 41 -3.63 -7.16 5.57
CA ALA A 41 -4.62 -7.89 4.78
C ALA A 41 -5.51 -6.96 3.96
N ILE A 42 -5.94 -5.84 4.54
CA ILE A 42 -6.73 -4.80 3.86
C ILE A 42 -5.91 -4.16 2.72
N ASP A 43 -4.64 -3.81 2.98
CA ASP A 43 -3.77 -3.24 1.94
C ASP A 43 -3.61 -4.19 0.74
N GLU A 44 -3.46 -5.50 0.96
CA GLU A 44 -3.39 -6.49 -0.13
C GLU A 44 -4.76 -6.71 -0.81
N ALA A 45 -5.86 -6.68 -0.06
CA ALA A 45 -7.21 -6.81 -0.63
C ALA A 45 -7.52 -5.65 -1.58
N ILE A 46 -7.22 -4.41 -1.18
CA ILE A 46 -7.35 -3.22 -2.02
C ILE A 46 -6.47 -3.33 -3.27
N LEU A 47 -5.20 -3.76 -3.11
CA LEU A 47 -4.30 -3.97 -4.25
C LEU A 47 -4.90 -4.96 -5.27
N ARG A 48 -5.45 -6.07 -4.81
CA ARG A 48 -6.08 -7.09 -5.66
C ARG A 48 -7.35 -6.57 -6.34
N ALA A 49 -8.16 -5.78 -5.65
CA ALA A 49 -9.36 -5.18 -6.23
C ALA A 49 -9.00 -4.13 -7.29
N CYS A 50 -7.99 -3.30 -7.01
CA CYS A 50 -7.49 -2.28 -7.92
C CYS A 50 -6.96 -2.91 -9.21
N ALA A 51 -6.15 -3.97 -9.08
CA ALA A 51 -5.64 -4.79 -10.18
C ALA A 51 -6.74 -5.35 -11.10
N GLN A 52 -7.89 -5.70 -10.52
CA GLN A 52 -9.02 -6.27 -11.26
C GLN A 52 -9.92 -5.21 -11.89
N GLY A 53 -9.66 -3.91 -11.68
CA GLY A 53 -10.54 -2.86 -12.18
C GLY A 53 -11.81 -2.65 -11.35
N LEU A 54 -11.92 -3.30 -10.19
CA LEU A 54 -13.13 -3.24 -9.35
C LEU A 54 -13.22 -1.95 -8.54
N VAL A 55 -12.08 -1.34 -8.27
CA VAL A 55 -11.97 -0.07 -7.52
C VAL A 55 -11.00 0.86 -8.23
N PRO A 56 -11.19 2.18 -8.11
CA PRO A 56 -10.23 3.17 -8.61
C PRO A 56 -8.91 3.10 -7.83
N PRO A 57 -7.86 3.83 -8.30
CA PRO A 57 -6.67 4.08 -7.48
C PRO A 57 -7.07 4.53 -6.08
N THR A 58 -6.45 3.95 -5.07
CA THR A 58 -6.89 4.11 -3.69
C THR A 58 -5.75 4.61 -2.81
N ILE A 59 -6.01 5.66 -2.05
CA ILE A 59 -5.21 6.08 -0.89
C ILE A 59 -5.97 5.63 0.37
N ARG A 60 -5.27 4.91 1.25
CA ARG A 60 -5.77 4.53 2.56
C ARG A 60 -4.89 5.17 3.63
N ILE A 61 -5.49 5.82 4.62
CA ILE A 61 -4.79 6.41 5.78
C ILE A 61 -5.34 5.74 7.04
N TYR A 62 -4.45 5.23 7.89
CA TYR A 62 -4.83 4.41 9.03
C TYR A 62 -3.79 4.46 10.16
N SER A 63 -4.16 3.82 11.27
CA SER A 63 -3.39 3.69 12.49
C SER A 63 -3.44 2.24 13.01
N TRP A 64 -2.84 1.99 14.17
CA TRP A 64 -2.65 0.65 14.72
C TRP A 64 -3.31 0.57 16.08
N GLU A 65 -4.11 -0.47 16.30
CA GLU A 65 -4.82 -0.69 17.56
C GLU A 65 -3.84 -0.91 18.73
N ARG A 66 -2.67 -1.48 18.45
CA ARG A 66 -1.62 -1.79 19.42
C ARG A 66 -0.25 -1.35 18.91
N PRO A 67 0.72 -1.11 19.82
CA PRO A 67 2.12 -1.01 19.44
C PRO A 67 2.50 -2.20 18.56
N SER A 68 3.07 -1.91 17.39
CA SER A 68 3.27 -2.93 16.36
C SER A 68 4.60 -2.73 15.64
N ILE A 69 5.09 -3.80 15.02
CA ILE A 69 6.23 -3.77 14.10
C ILE A 69 5.84 -4.44 12.80
N SER A 70 5.96 -3.71 11.69
CA SER A 70 5.88 -4.31 10.37
C SER A 70 7.28 -4.66 9.86
N LEU A 71 7.46 -5.92 9.45
CA LEU A 71 8.69 -6.47 8.89
C LEU A 71 8.62 -6.41 7.36
N GLY A 72 9.71 -6.02 6.69
CA GLY A 72 9.78 -6.12 5.23
C GLY A 72 9.76 -7.57 4.75
N CYS A 73 9.22 -7.83 3.57
CA CYS A 73 9.01 -9.19 3.04
C CYS A 73 10.28 -10.06 3.12
N LEU A 74 11.46 -9.51 2.81
CA LEU A 74 12.72 -10.25 2.74
C LEU A 74 13.54 -10.25 4.05
N GLN A 75 13.01 -9.68 5.15
CA GLN A 75 13.78 -9.56 6.39
C GLN A 75 13.89 -10.91 7.14
N GLU A 76 15.12 -11.30 7.47
CA GLU A 76 15.46 -12.59 8.09
C GLU A 76 15.39 -12.54 9.64
N VAL A 77 14.19 -12.31 10.18
CA VAL A 77 13.97 -12.11 11.64
C VAL A 77 14.47 -13.27 12.49
N LEU A 78 14.28 -14.53 12.07
CA LEU A 78 14.76 -15.69 12.85
C LEU A 78 16.29 -15.80 12.87
N ARG A 79 16.97 -15.38 11.80
CA ARG A 79 18.44 -15.31 11.79
C ARG A 79 18.90 -14.23 12.76
N GLN A 80 18.29 -13.04 12.67
CA GLN A 80 18.57 -11.93 13.57
C GLN A 80 18.34 -12.31 15.04
N ALA A 81 17.23 -13.00 15.36
CA ALA A 81 16.93 -13.44 16.72
C ALA A 81 17.98 -14.43 17.27
N ARG A 82 18.45 -15.39 16.45
CA ARG A 82 19.52 -16.33 16.84
C ARG A 82 20.85 -15.63 17.08
N ASP A 83 21.25 -14.74 16.17
CA ASP A 83 22.48 -13.97 16.31
C ASP A 83 22.51 -13.16 17.63
N ALA A 84 21.35 -12.71 18.12
CA ALA A 84 21.23 -12.00 19.41
C ALA A 84 21.46 -12.89 20.63
N GLN A 85 21.05 -14.16 20.56
CA GLN A 85 21.20 -15.12 21.66
C GLN A 85 22.66 -15.57 21.81
N ASP A 86 23.35 -15.81 20.69
CA ASP A 86 24.73 -16.30 20.68
C ASP A 86 25.75 -15.23 21.10
N ALA A 87 25.46 -13.94 20.88
CA ALA A 87 26.38 -12.84 21.16
C ALA A 87 26.36 -12.32 22.62
N GLY A 88 25.44 -12.80 23.48
CA GLY A 88 25.26 -12.27 24.84
C GLY A 88 24.89 -10.78 24.91
N GLN A 89 24.57 -10.16 23.77
CA GLN A 89 24.17 -8.76 23.60
C GLN A 89 22.99 -8.69 22.63
N CYS A 90 22.05 -7.76 22.86
CA CYS A 90 20.88 -7.52 22.00
C CYS A 90 21.29 -6.91 20.64
N GLN A 91 21.89 -7.71 19.75
CA GLN A 91 22.24 -7.31 18.38
C GLN A 91 21.28 -7.84 17.31
N GLY A 92 20.12 -8.33 17.72
CA GLY A 92 19.13 -8.90 16.81
C GLY A 92 17.69 -8.70 17.27
N PHE A 93 16.76 -9.30 16.52
CA PHE A 93 15.34 -9.01 16.70
C PHE A 93 14.77 -9.69 17.96
N ASP A 94 14.40 -8.92 18.99
CA ASP A 94 13.92 -9.43 20.29
C ASP A 94 12.42 -9.77 20.25
N LEU A 95 12.09 -10.96 19.74
CA LEU A 95 10.72 -11.48 19.68
C LEU A 95 10.11 -11.68 21.07
N ASP A 96 10.91 -12.02 22.08
CA ASP A 96 10.41 -12.31 23.42
C ASP A 96 10.01 -11.03 24.14
N TYR A 97 10.76 -9.93 23.96
CA TYR A 97 10.31 -8.61 24.39
C TYR A 97 9.02 -8.18 23.70
N CYS A 98 8.87 -8.44 22.40
CA CYS A 98 7.62 -8.14 21.70
C CYS A 98 6.43 -8.85 22.34
N ARG A 99 6.55 -10.17 22.57
CA ARG A 99 5.52 -10.99 23.22
C ARG A 99 5.21 -10.50 24.64
N ALA A 100 6.23 -10.23 25.44
CA ALA A 100 6.09 -9.81 26.83
C ALA A 100 5.44 -8.42 26.99
N ASN A 101 5.55 -7.55 25.98
CA ASN A 101 4.98 -6.19 26.00
C ASN A 101 3.75 -6.03 25.10
N GLY A 102 3.20 -7.12 24.56
CA GLY A 102 2.03 -7.08 23.68
C GLY A 102 2.25 -6.32 22.38
N ILE A 103 3.49 -6.30 21.87
CA ILE A 103 3.84 -5.67 20.59
C ILE A 103 3.55 -6.66 19.47
N GLU A 104 2.64 -6.30 18.58
CA GLU A 104 2.30 -7.16 17.44
C GLU A 104 3.42 -7.12 16.40
N VAL A 105 3.71 -8.27 15.79
CA VAL A 105 4.72 -8.38 14.73
C VAL A 105 4.03 -8.94 13.50
N VAL A 106 4.09 -8.21 12.39
CA VAL A 106 3.49 -8.62 11.11
C VAL A 106 4.50 -8.47 9.99
N ARG A 107 4.40 -9.29 8.94
CA ARG A 107 5.20 -9.14 7.72
C ARG A 107 4.37 -8.53 6.60
N ARG A 108 4.88 -7.47 5.97
CA ARG A 108 4.26 -6.84 4.81
C ARG A 108 4.74 -7.46 3.50
N ILE A 109 3.97 -7.32 2.43
CA ILE A 109 4.33 -7.80 1.09
C ILE A 109 5.32 -6.91 0.36
N THR A 110 5.50 -5.68 0.83
CA THR A 110 6.53 -4.74 0.36
C THR A 110 7.90 -5.05 0.96
N GLY A 111 8.94 -4.50 0.34
CA GLY A 111 10.32 -4.63 0.80
C GLY A 111 10.64 -3.76 2.01
N GLY A 112 11.91 -3.38 2.14
CA GLY A 112 12.41 -2.52 3.21
C GLY A 112 12.65 -3.25 4.53
N ARG A 113 12.81 -2.47 5.60
CA ARG A 113 13.24 -2.95 6.93
C ARG A 113 12.16 -2.73 7.98
N ALA A 114 12.33 -3.29 9.17
CA ALA A 114 11.31 -3.21 10.21
C ALA A 114 10.96 -1.75 10.58
N VAL A 115 9.65 -1.48 10.71
CA VAL A 115 9.10 -0.17 11.07
C VAL A 115 8.27 -0.31 12.35
N PRO A 116 8.57 0.48 13.41
CA PRO A 116 7.73 0.55 14.59
C PRO A 116 6.50 1.43 14.34
N HIS A 117 5.37 1.04 14.91
CA HIS A 117 4.07 1.67 14.71
C HIS A 117 3.32 1.93 16.02
N GLY A 118 2.32 2.79 15.96
CA GLY A 118 1.41 3.16 17.06
C GLY A 118 1.48 4.64 17.44
N ARG A 119 2.43 5.40 16.88
CA ARG A 119 2.58 6.86 17.04
C ARG A 119 2.98 7.50 15.71
N ASP A 120 2.30 7.05 14.67
CA ASP A 120 2.53 7.40 13.28
C ASP A 120 1.21 7.49 12.50
N VAL A 121 1.22 8.28 11.41
CA VAL A 121 0.20 8.18 10.37
C VAL A 121 0.70 7.16 9.35
N THR A 122 0.04 6.02 9.25
CA THR A 122 0.35 5.01 8.23
C THR A 122 -0.53 5.24 7.01
N PHE A 123 0.04 5.04 5.83
CA PHE A 123 -0.69 5.15 4.58
C PHE A 123 -0.32 4.02 3.62
N SER A 124 -1.25 3.71 2.72
CA SER A 124 -0.99 2.88 1.55
C SER A 124 -1.62 3.47 0.30
N MET A 125 -1.00 3.22 -0.85
CA MET A 125 -1.49 3.65 -2.16
C MET A 125 -1.46 2.49 -3.14
N ALA A 126 -2.61 2.17 -3.73
CA ALA A 126 -2.75 1.14 -4.75
C ALA A 126 -3.20 1.75 -6.07
N ILE A 127 -2.50 1.41 -7.15
CA ILE A 127 -2.82 1.88 -8.51
C ILE A 127 -2.39 0.83 -9.53
N ARG A 128 -3.18 0.65 -10.60
CA ARG A 128 -2.80 -0.19 -11.75
C ARG A 128 -1.62 0.41 -12.49
N GLU A 129 -0.72 -0.43 -12.98
CA GLU A 129 0.42 0.05 -13.75
C GLU A 129 0.01 0.76 -15.05
N SER A 130 -1.13 0.36 -15.63
CA SER A 130 -1.74 1.01 -16.79
C SER A 130 -2.19 2.45 -16.55
N ASP A 131 -2.43 2.80 -15.28
CA ASP A 131 -3.00 4.09 -14.89
C ASP A 131 -1.91 5.06 -14.42
N LEU A 132 -0.64 4.63 -14.41
CA LEU A 132 0.48 5.49 -14.09
C LEU A 132 0.70 6.54 -15.17
N PRO A 133 1.07 7.78 -14.80
CA PRO A 133 1.43 8.80 -15.78
C PRO A 133 2.60 8.35 -16.67
N ALA A 134 2.65 8.89 -17.89
CA ALA A 134 3.77 8.68 -18.78
C ALA A 134 5.10 9.03 -18.09
N GLY A 135 6.09 8.14 -18.19
CA GLY A 135 7.39 8.28 -17.53
C GLY A 135 7.46 7.70 -16.11
N CYS A 136 6.35 7.33 -15.49
CA CYS A 136 6.31 6.71 -14.15
C CYS A 136 6.37 5.17 -14.17
N GLY A 137 6.85 4.56 -15.26
CA GLY A 137 6.85 3.10 -15.42
C GLY A 137 7.90 2.36 -14.58
N SER A 138 8.97 3.03 -14.14
CA SER A 138 9.98 2.41 -13.28
C SER A 138 9.59 2.48 -11.81
N VAL A 139 10.15 1.60 -10.97
CA VAL A 139 9.93 1.61 -9.52
C VAL A 139 10.30 2.95 -8.91
N ILE A 140 11.44 3.53 -9.30
CA ILE A 140 11.91 4.81 -8.77
C ILE A 140 10.99 5.94 -9.22
N ALA A 141 10.60 5.98 -10.50
CA ALA A 141 9.78 7.07 -11.03
C ALA A 141 8.35 7.05 -10.45
N SER A 142 7.72 5.88 -10.34
CA SER A 142 6.40 5.78 -9.69
C SER A 142 6.46 6.16 -8.22
N HIS A 143 7.51 5.74 -7.52
CA HIS A 143 7.73 6.06 -6.12
C HIS A 143 7.90 7.58 -5.91
N GLN A 144 8.77 8.22 -6.69
CA GLN A 144 8.99 9.67 -6.62
C GLN A 144 7.71 10.46 -6.89
N TRP A 145 6.91 10.04 -7.86
CA TRP A 145 5.64 10.66 -8.18
C TRP A 145 4.64 10.54 -7.03
N LEU A 146 4.44 9.33 -6.50
CA LEU A 146 3.50 9.11 -5.38
C LEU A 146 3.96 9.86 -4.11
N MET A 147 5.24 9.74 -3.76
CA MET A 147 5.79 10.39 -2.57
C MET A 147 5.89 11.91 -2.70
N GLY A 148 5.80 12.46 -3.91
CA GLY A 148 5.66 13.90 -4.14
C GLY A 148 4.42 14.49 -3.48
N GLY A 149 3.32 13.74 -3.39
CA GLY A 149 2.11 14.14 -2.65
C GLY A 149 2.35 14.25 -1.15
N ILE A 150 3.07 13.28 -0.58
CA ILE A 150 3.49 13.31 0.83
C ILE A 150 4.38 14.54 1.10
N VAL A 151 5.37 14.80 0.22
CA VAL A 151 6.25 15.97 0.34
C VAL A 151 5.45 17.28 0.29
N ALA A 152 4.52 17.42 -0.65
CA ALA A 152 3.66 18.59 -0.75
C ALA A 152 2.83 18.78 0.53
N GLY A 153 2.27 17.69 1.06
CA GLY A 153 1.52 17.72 2.31
C GLY A 153 2.36 18.18 3.50
N LEU A 154 3.56 17.60 3.70
CA LEU A 154 4.45 18.03 4.77
C LEU A 154 4.88 19.50 4.64
N ARG A 155 5.09 20.00 3.41
CA ARG A 155 5.36 21.43 3.17
C ARG A 155 4.22 22.34 3.56
N SER A 156 2.97 21.90 3.40
CA SER A 156 1.79 22.66 3.85
C SER A 156 1.74 22.84 5.37
N LEU A 157 2.40 21.96 6.13
CA LEU A 157 2.60 22.09 7.58
C LEU A 157 3.75 23.03 7.97
N GLY A 158 4.42 23.66 7.00
CA GLY A 158 5.58 24.52 7.21
C GLY A 158 6.91 23.76 7.37
N LEU A 159 6.94 22.46 7.04
CA LEU A 159 8.15 21.64 7.13
C LEU A 159 8.94 21.71 5.82
N ASP A 160 10.26 21.87 5.91
CA ASP A 160 11.17 21.79 4.76
C ASP A 160 11.38 20.33 4.32
N ALA A 161 10.33 19.76 3.71
CA ALA A 161 10.30 18.38 3.28
C ALA A 161 10.82 18.21 1.85
N GLU A 162 11.55 17.13 1.60
CA GLU A 162 12.03 16.76 0.26
C GLU A 162 12.31 15.26 0.14
N LEU A 163 12.34 14.76 -1.09
CA LEU A 163 12.79 13.40 -1.38
C LEU A 163 14.32 13.31 -1.24
N GLY A 164 14.81 12.22 -0.66
CA GLY A 164 16.23 11.88 -0.67
C GLY A 164 16.77 11.77 -2.09
N SER A 165 17.97 12.30 -2.34
CA SER A 165 18.68 12.21 -3.62
C SER A 165 20.09 11.65 -3.41
N LEU A 166 20.56 10.80 -4.34
CA LEU A 166 21.94 10.32 -4.40
C LEU A 166 22.98 11.46 -4.52
N ARG A 167 22.57 12.64 -5.00
CA ARG A 167 23.47 13.76 -5.31
C ARG A 167 23.57 14.81 -4.20
N ASN A 168 23.34 14.44 -2.93
CA ASN A 168 23.67 15.34 -1.84
C ASN A 168 25.11 15.09 -1.37
N PRO A 169 26.11 15.95 -1.70
CA PRO A 169 27.49 15.80 -1.22
C PRO A 169 27.63 15.92 0.31
N HIS A 170 26.57 16.27 1.02
CA HIS A 170 26.49 16.26 2.49
C HIS A 170 25.80 15.03 3.07
N SER A 171 25.51 14.02 2.25
CA SER A 171 25.06 12.70 2.70
C SER A 171 26.22 12.03 3.47
N PRO A 172 26.10 11.71 4.78
CA PRO A 172 27.20 11.18 5.61
C PRO A 172 27.60 9.72 5.28
N PHE A 173 27.45 9.30 4.02
CA PHE A 173 27.59 7.92 3.57
C PHE A 173 28.95 7.67 2.95
N ALA A 174 29.95 7.46 3.80
CA ALA A 174 31.20 6.80 3.42
C ALA A 174 31.62 5.67 4.37
N THR A 175 30.86 5.36 5.43
CA THR A 175 31.22 4.30 6.36
C THR A 175 30.01 3.45 6.76
N GLY A 176 30.10 2.15 6.48
CA GLY A 176 29.03 1.17 6.65
C GLY A 176 28.63 0.96 8.11
N ASN A 177 27.54 1.58 8.54
CA ASN A 177 26.92 1.29 9.83
C ASN A 177 25.41 1.07 9.67
N THR A 178 24.85 0.07 10.36
CA THR A 178 23.58 -0.64 10.11
C THR A 178 22.35 -0.08 10.86
N ASP A 179 22.00 1.21 10.71
CA ASP A 179 20.82 1.78 11.38
C ASP A 179 19.60 2.02 10.46
N CYS A 180 18.68 1.05 10.38
CA CYS A 180 17.63 0.96 9.34
C CYS A 180 16.50 2.00 9.31
N PHE A 181 16.42 2.92 10.27
CA PHE A 181 15.55 4.11 10.18
C PHE A 181 16.38 5.39 10.05
N ALA A 182 17.63 5.39 10.51
CA ALA A 182 18.60 6.48 10.25
C ALA A 182 19.24 6.38 8.86
N HIS A 183 19.18 5.21 8.23
CA HIS A 183 19.53 4.99 6.83
C HIS A 183 18.48 5.61 5.93
N ILE A 184 18.82 6.77 5.38
CA ILE A 184 18.09 7.40 4.29
C ILE A 184 18.32 6.55 3.04
N ALA A 185 17.34 5.71 2.71
CA ALA A 185 17.32 5.02 1.43
C ALA A 185 17.13 6.04 0.30
N GLU A 186 17.61 5.68 -0.88
CA GLU A 186 17.23 6.36 -2.12
C GLU A 186 15.70 6.42 -2.13
N CYS A 187 15.17 7.65 -2.11
CA CYS A 187 13.74 7.99 -2.06
C CYS A 187 13.02 8.09 -0.69
N ASP A 188 13.69 7.98 0.47
CA ASP A 188 13.02 8.36 1.74
C ASP A 188 12.66 9.87 1.75
N VAL A 189 11.54 10.25 2.38
CA VAL A 189 11.22 11.67 2.62
C VAL A 189 11.94 12.16 3.87
N ARG A 190 12.63 13.28 3.75
CA ARG A 190 13.35 13.93 4.85
C ARG A 190 12.79 15.32 5.12
N VAL A 191 12.89 15.75 6.38
CA VAL A 191 12.70 17.14 6.80
C VAL A 191 14.03 17.63 7.34
N GLY A 192 14.65 18.57 6.62
CA GLY A 192 16.05 18.92 6.84
C GLY A 192 16.98 17.70 6.73
N ARG A 193 17.63 17.33 7.84
CA ARG A 193 18.56 16.19 7.92
C ARG A 193 17.94 14.89 8.47
N ALA A 194 16.72 14.96 8.99
CA ALA A 194 16.07 13.83 9.63
C ALA A 194 15.12 13.11 8.66
N LYS A 195 15.11 11.79 8.70
CA LYS A 195 14.11 10.98 8.00
C LYS A 195 12.74 11.26 8.63
N ALA A 196 11.80 11.71 7.81
CA ALA A 196 10.44 12.04 8.23
C ALA A 196 9.43 10.97 7.83
N VAL A 197 9.66 10.29 6.70
CA VAL A 197 8.78 9.21 6.21
C VAL A 197 9.64 8.06 5.72
N GLY A 198 9.26 6.84 6.12
CA GLY A 198 9.78 5.61 5.52
C GLY A 198 8.68 4.94 4.70
N SER A 199 9.01 4.50 3.48
CA SER A 199 8.05 3.81 2.63
C SER A 199 8.71 2.71 1.79
N ALA A 200 7.90 1.83 1.23
CA ALA A 200 8.33 0.76 0.34
C ALA A 200 7.26 0.42 -0.69
N GLN A 201 7.72 0.16 -1.92
CA GLN A 201 6.87 -0.24 -3.03
C GLN A 201 6.96 -1.74 -3.32
N VAL A 202 5.89 -2.32 -3.82
CA VAL A 202 5.89 -3.61 -4.53
C VAL A 202 5.02 -3.51 -5.78
N ARG A 203 5.43 -4.18 -6.87
CA ARG A 203 4.64 -4.36 -8.09
C ARG A 203 4.13 -5.79 -8.16
N ARG A 204 2.81 -5.97 -8.22
CA ARG A 204 2.13 -7.27 -8.33
C ARG A 204 0.76 -7.11 -8.97
N PHE A 205 0.30 -8.16 -9.65
CA PHE A 205 -1.04 -8.20 -10.25
C PHE A 205 -1.25 -7.05 -11.25
N ASP A 206 -0.21 -6.70 -12.02
CA ASP A 206 -0.21 -5.56 -12.95
C ASP A 206 -0.59 -4.23 -12.29
N SER A 207 -0.30 -4.13 -10.99
CA SER A 207 -0.53 -2.97 -10.13
C SER A 207 0.66 -2.78 -9.20
N LEU A 208 0.69 -1.64 -8.52
CA LEU A 208 1.64 -1.41 -7.44
C LEU A 208 0.94 -1.06 -6.15
N LEU A 209 1.63 -1.35 -5.05
CA LEU A 209 1.29 -0.94 -3.70
C LEU A 209 2.49 -0.22 -3.10
N GLU A 210 2.29 1.03 -2.72
CA GLU A 210 3.21 1.81 -1.88
C GLU A 210 2.68 1.79 -0.44
N GLN A 211 3.50 1.46 0.54
CA GLN A 211 3.15 1.52 1.96
C GLN A 211 4.16 2.39 2.69
N GLY A 212 3.69 3.29 3.56
CA GLY A 212 4.57 4.18 4.30
C GLY A 212 4.05 4.59 5.67
N SER A 213 4.95 5.16 6.46
CA SER A 213 4.70 5.58 7.84
C SER A 213 5.35 6.93 8.11
N ILE A 214 4.56 7.83 8.70
CA ILE A 214 4.93 9.19 9.11
C ILE A 214 4.89 9.25 10.64
N PRO A 215 5.98 8.97 11.36
CA PRO A 215 6.03 9.11 12.80
C PRO A 215 5.85 10.57 13.22
N TYR A 216 5.04 10.79 14.25
CA TYR A 216 4.85 12.10 14.89
C TYR A 216 5.24 12.12 16.36
N ALA A 217 5.77 11.00 16.86
CA ALA A 217 6.39 10.89 18.17
C ALA A 217 7.23 9.60 18.25
N ALA A 218 8.05 9.48 19.29
CA ALA A 218 8.76 8.23 19.57
C ALA A 218 7.78 7.07 19.81
N PRO A 219 8.11 5.83 19.41
CA PRO A 219 7.29 4.66 19.71
C PRO A 219 7.01 4.51 21.21
N ALA A 220 5.85 3.93 21.56
CA ALA A 220 5.47 3.68 22.95
C ALA A 220 6.21 2.49 23.60
N PHE A 221 7.25 1.97 22.96
CA PHE A 221 8.05 0.84 23.39
C PHE A 221 9.52 1.04 23.02
N ASP A 222 10.41 0.24 23.61
CA ASP A 222 11.84 0.28 23.32
C ASP A 222 12.15 -0.37 21.96
N ALA A 223 11.97 0.41 20.89
CA ALA A 223 12.26 -0.05 19.53
C ALA A 223 13.76 -0.34 19.33
N ALA A 224 14.65 0.30 20.09
CA ALA A 224 16.09 0.06 20.04
C ALA A 224 16.41 -1.36 20.55
N ARG A 225 15.79 -1.76 21.67
CA ARG A 225 15.84 -3.12 22.17
C ARG A 225 15.30 -4.14 21.17
N VAL A 226 14.13 -3.88 20.58
CA VAL A 226 13.53 -4.84 19.64
C VAL A 226 14.38 -5.01 18.39
N LEU A 227 14.89 -3.91 17.83
CA LEU A 227 15.59 -3.94 16.55
C LEU A 227 17.10 -4.17 16.69
N GLY A 228 17.60 -4.37 17.92
CA GLY A 228 19.00 -4.61 18.22
C GLY A 228 19.91 -3.44 17.85
N ARG A 229 19.45 -2.20 18.04
CA ARG A 229 20.21 -0.99 17.67
C ARG A 229 20.58 -0.15 18.87
N ILE A 230 21.87 0.17 18.96
CA ILE A 230 22.41 1.13 19.92
C ILE A 230 22.64 2.44 19.15
N GLY A 231 21.62 3.31 19.11
CA GLY A 231 21.68 4.57 18.38
C GLY A 231 20.80 5.63 19.01
N ARG A 232 21.28 6.88 19.05
CA ARG A 232 20.52 8.02 19.57
C ARG A 232 19.35 8.28 18.62
N ALA A 233 18.11 8.16 19.10
CA ALA A 233 16.93 8.44 18.30
C ALA A 233 17.06 9.86 17.69
N ALA A 234 17.04 9.95 16.36
CA ALA A 234 16.95 11.24 15.69
C ALA A 234 15.64 11.92 16.12
N ALA A 235 15.67 13.24 16.31
CA ALA A 235 14.48 14.00 16.65
C ALA A 235 13.39 13.77 15.58
N CYS A 236 12.17 13.46 16.02
CA CYS A 236 11.02 13.30 15.13
C CYS A 236 10.64 14.70 14.58
N PRO A 237 10.73 14.94 13.27
CA PRO A 237 10.46 16.28 12.71
C PRO A 237 9.00 16.72 12.84
N LEU A 238 8.11 15.75 13.08
CA LEU A 238 6.69 15.96 13.28
C LEU A 238 6.27 15.86 14.75
N ASP A 239 7.23 15.95 15.68
CA ASP A 239 6.90 16.01 17.11
C ASP A 239 5.97 17.20 17.40
N GLY A 240 4.91 16.95 18.18
CA GLY A 240 3.86 17.92 18.47
C GLY A 240 2.73 18.04 17.43
N PHE A 241 2.84 17.42 16.26
CA PHE A 241 1.71 17.31 15.33
C PHE A 241 0.75 16.18 15.74
N THR A 242 -0.53 16.33 15.39
CA THR A 242 -1.55 15.29 15.61
C THR A 242 -1.73 14.43 14.36
N PHE A 243 -2.23 13.20 14.56
CA PHE A 243 -2.63 12.31 13.46
C PHE A 243 -3.51 13.05 12.43
N ASP A 244 -4.56 13.73 12.90
CA ASP A 244 -5.50 14.44 12.04
C ASP A 244 -4.87 15.59 11.24
N ALA A 245 -3.95 16.34 11.86
CA ALA A 245 -3.26 17.43 11.17
C ALA A 245 -2.38 16.89 10.03
N ILE A 246 -1.66 15.79 10.28
CA ILE A 246 -0.81 15.15 9.28
C ILE A 246 -1.66 14.49 8.20
N ALA A 247 -2.73 13.78 8.56
CA ALA A 247 -3.64 13.15 7.61
C ALA A 247 -4.26 14.19 6.67
N ARG A 248 -4.75 15.32 7.20
CA ARG A 248 -5.27 16.44 6.39
C ARG A 248 -4.22 17.01 5.44
N ALA A 249 -3.02 17.26 5.94
CA ALA A 249 -1.93 17.76 5.12
C ALA A 249 -1.56 16.79 3.99
N VAL A 250 -1.49 15.50 4.29
CA VAL A 250 -1.23 14.45 3.30
C VAL A 250 -2.32 14.41 2.23
N MET A 251 -3.60 14.46 2.61
CA MET A 251 -4.71 14.51 1.66
C MET A 251 -4.61 15.72 0.72
N GLN A 252 -4.40 16.92 1.27
CA GLN A 252 -4.22 18.13 0.46
C GLN A 252 -3.00 18.02 -0.46
N GLY A 253 -1.89 17.50 0.07
CA GLY A 253 -0.68 17.29 -0.72
C GLY A 253 -0.87 16.35 -1.90
N PHE A 254 -1.71 15.32 -1.77
CA PHE A 254 -2.08 14.44 -2.87
C PHE A 254 -2.94 15.13 -3.92
N GLU A 255 -3.98 15.88 -3.52
CA GLU A 255 -4.81 16.63 -4.46
C GLU A 255 -3.97 17.64 -5.26
N ASP A 256 -3.13 18.40 -4.56
CA ASP A 256 -2.26 19.41 -5.16
C ASP A 256 -1.18 18.79 -6.05
N HIS A 257 -0.53 17.70 -5.63
CA HIS A 257 0.58 17.13 -6.38
C HIS A 257 0.11 16.28 -7.56
N LEU A 258 -0.89 15.42 -7.34
CA LEU A 258 -1.39 14.50 -8.34
C LEU A 258 -2.42 15.16 -9.27
N GLN A 259 -2.83 16.40 -8.98
CA GLN A 259 -3.84 17.16 -9.74
C GLN A 259 -5.13 16.33 -9.88
N THR A 260 -5.57 15.78 -8.75
CA THR A 260 -6.70 14.85 -8.65
C THR A 260 -7.66 15.29 -7.54
N THR A 261 -8.83 14.67 -7.50
CA THR A 261 -9.81 14.80 -6.42
C THR A 261 -9.81 13.54 -5.56
N LEU A 262 -9.84 13.70 -4.24
CA LEU A 262 -10.01 12.58 -3.33
C LEU A 262 -11.48 12.37 -2.99
N GLU A 263 -12.04 11.22 -3.38
CA GLU A 263 -13.41 10.84 -3.05
C GLU A 263 -13.42 9.88 -1.87
N SER A 264 -14.03 10.32 -0.77
CA SER A 264 -14.15 9.50 0.44
C SER A 264 -15.04 8.28 0.19
N ALA A 265 -14.55 7.10 0.56
CA ALA A 265 -15.31 5.86 0.50
C ALA A 265 -14.92 4.90 1.64
N SER A 266 -15.69 3.83 1.78
CA SER A 266 -15.38 2.71 2.65
C SER A 266 -14.84 1.53 1.84
N LEU A 267 -14.32 0.52 2.54
CA LEU A 267 -14.06 -0.79 1.94
C LEU A 267 -15.36 -1.36 1.36
N THR A 268 -15.25 -1.98 0.19
CA THR A 268 -16.34 -2.80 -0.36
C THR A 268 -16.50 -4.11 0.42
N ASP A 269 -17.67 -4.73 0.33
CA ASP A 269 -17.92 -6.03 0.98
C ASP A 269 -16.94 -7.11 0.50
N GLU A 270 -16.58 -7.09 -0.78
CA GLU A 270 -15.62 -8.03 -1.36
C GLU A 270 -14.20 -7.79 -0.81
N GLU A 271 -13.76 -6.53 -0.70
CA GLU A 271 -12.48 -6.20 -0.08
C GLU A 271 -12.44 -6.62 1.39
N PHE A 272 -13.52 -6.39 2.14
CA PHE A 272 -13.62 -6.80 3.54
C PHE A 272 -13.57 -8.33 3.69
N ALA A 273 -14.31 -9.07 2.87
CA ALA A 273 -14.29 -10.53 2.88
C ALA A 273 -12.90 -11.08 2.53
N ASN A 274 -12.27 -10.54 1.48
CA ASN A 274 -10.93 -10.91 1.05
C ASN A 274 -9.87 -10.58 2.12
N ALA A 275 -9.96 -9.41 2.75
CA ALA A 275 -9.08 -9.01 3.83
C ALA A 275 -9.19 -9.95 5.03
N ARG A 276 -10.40 -10.34 5.43
CA ARG A 276 -10.60 -11.30 6.53
C ARG A 276 -9.96 -12.66 6.23
N ASP A 277 -10.10 -13.15 5.00
CA ASP A 277 -9.51 -14.43 4.61
C ASP A 277 -7.98 -14.33 4.54
N LEU A 278 -7.43 -13.24 3.98
CA LEU A 278 -6.00 -12.95 3.98
C LEU A 278 -5.43 -12.81 5.41
N ALA A 279 -6.14 -12.17 6.31
CA ALA A 279 -5.73 -12.03 7.71
C ALA A 279 -5.60 -13.41 8.36
N ARG A 280 -6.65 -14.23 8.27
CA ARG A 280 -6.70 -15.57 8.86
C ARG A 280 -5.66 -16.53 8.27
N GLU A 281 -5.53 -16.55 6.95
CA GLU A 281 -4.77 -17.58 6.24
C GLU A 281 -3.31 -17.21 6.02
N LYS A 282 -2.96 -15.92 6.15
CA LYS A 282 -1.63 -15.41 5.88
C LYS A 282 -1.13 -14.50 6.98
N TYR A 283 -1.71 -13.31 7.17
CA TYR A 283 -1.07 -12.25 7.97
C TYR A 283 -1.06 -12.52 9.48
N ALA A 284 -1.98 -13.31 10.00
CA ALA A 284 -2.01 -13.75 11.39
C ALA A 284 -1.18 -15.02 11.65
N THR A 285 -0.47 -15.55 10.65
CA THR A 285 0.26 -16.81 10.77
C THR A 285 1.77 -16.60 10.99
N ASP A 286 2.36 -17.35 11.91
CA ASP A 286 3.81 -17.41 12.11
C ASP A 286 4.53 -17.90 10.84
N ALA A 287 3.87 -18.79 10.08
CA ALA A 287 4.39 -19.29 8.81
C ALA A 287 4.65 -18.16 7.82
N TRP A 288 3.83 -17.11 7.79
CA TRP A 288 4.10 -15.92 6.99
C TRP A 288 5.04 -14.94 7.71
N THR A 289 4.76 -14.61 8.97
CA THR A 289 5.49 -13.56 9.69
C THR A 289 6.96 -13.92 9.92
N LEU A 290 7.28 -15.18 10.20
CA LEU A 290 8.63 -15.61 10.58
C LEU A 290 9.44 -16.23 9.43
N SER A 291 8.81 -16.61 8.31
CA SER A 291 9.52 -17.27 7.21
C SER A 291 10.22 -16.30 6.24
N ARG A 292 11.29 -16.80 5.61
CA ARG A 292 11.94 -16.14 4.46
C ARG A 292 11.16 -16.51 3.22
N VAL A 293 10.25 -15.65 2.79
CA VAL A 293 9.44 -15.97 1.63
C VAL A 293 10.11 -15.49 0.33
N ALA A 294 11.12 -16.22 -0.13
CA ALA A 294 11.71 -15.98 -1.47
C ALA A 294 10.76 -16.40 -2.62
N GLY A 295 9.76 -17.26 -2.36
CA GLY A 295 8.82 -17.79 -3.35
C GLY A 295 7.44 -17.10 -3.42
N LEU A 296 6.71 -16.98 -2.30
CA LEU A 296 5.38 -16.34 -2.27
C LEU A 296 5.45 -14.81 -2.39
N CYS A 297 6.64 -14.19 -2.25
CA CYS A 297 6.80 -12.78 -2.56
C CYS A 297 7.05 -12.49 -4.05
N ALA A 298 7.45 -13.50 -4.83
CA ALA A 298 7.70 -13.40 -6.27
C ALA A 298 6.60 -14.06 -7.13
N GLY A 299 5.78 -14.94 -6.55
CA GLY A 299 4.75 -15.69 -7.28
C GLY A 299 3.44 -14.92 -7.44
N GLY A 300 3.03 -14.68 -8.69
CA GLY A 300 1.62 -14.48 -9.01
C GLY A 300 0.84 -15.73 -8.61
N PHE A 301 -0.22 -15.56 -7.82
CA PHE A 301 -1.18 -16.64 -7.62
C PHE A 301 -1.78 -16.97 -8.98
N SER A 302 -1.44 -18.16 -9.50
CA SER A 302 -2.09 -18.75 -10.66
C SER A 302 -3.61 -18.73 -10.45
N ARG A 303 -4.35 -18.18 -11.42
CA ARG A 303 -5.81 -18.32 -11.51
C ARG A 303 -6.16 -19.81 -11.57
N THR A 304 -6.62 -20.38 -10.47
CA THR A 304 -7.43 -21.60 -10.38
C THR A 304 -7.88 -21.67 -8.92
N GLN A 305 -9.14 -21.65 -8.52
CA GLN A 305 -10.38 -22.13 -9.13
C GLN A 305 -11.50 -21.15 -8.84
N THR A 306 -12.05 -20.50 -9.87
CA THR A 306 -13.43 -20.04 -9.81
C THR A 306 -14.29 -21.30 -9.88
N ARG A 307 -14.97 -21.66 -8.78
CA ARG A 307 -16.06 -22.63 -8.86
C ARG A 307 -17.13 -22.04 -9.77
N GLN A 308 -17.15 -22.47 -11.03
CA GLN A 308 -18.32 -22.32 -11.87
C GLN A 308 -19.43 -23.15 -11.25
N THR A 309 -20.34 -22.51 -10.53
CA THR A 309 -21.70 -23.00 -10.38
C THR A 309 -22.38 -22.82 -11.74
N THR A 310 -22.32 -23.84 -12.59
CA THR A 310 -23.17 -23.94 -13.77
C THR A 310 -24.61 -24.16 -13.31
N VAL A 311 -25.43 -23.14 -13.50
CA VAL A 311 -26.89 -23.26 -13.60
C VAL A 311 -27.22 -23.58 -15.06
N ALA A 312 -28.25 -24.42 -15.24
CA ALA A 312 -28.80 -24.99 -16.50
C ALA A 312 -28.06 -26.26 -16.97
N ASP A 313 -28.70 -27.42 -17.00
CA ASP A 313 -29.84 -27.72 -17.89
C ASP A 313 -30.74 -28.81 -17.28
N ARG A 314 -31.95 -28.45 -16.81
CA ARG A 314 -33.00 -29.42 -16.49
C ARG A 314 -33.80 -29.67 -17.76
N ARG A 315 -33.55 -30.81 -18.41
CA ARG A 315 -34.48 -31.35 -19.42
C ARG A 315 -35.81 -31.72 -18.74
N PRO A 316 -36.97 -31.40 -19.35
CA PRO A 316 -38.24 -31.90 -18.87
C PRO A 316 -38.37 -33.39 -19.20
N GLU A 317 -38.54 -34.22 -18.18
CA GLU A 317 -38.93 -35.62 -18.35
C GLU A 317 -40.40 -35.67 -18.83
N THR A 318 -40.60 -36.32 -19.98
CA THR A 318 -41.90 -36.68 -20.54
C THR A 318 -42.58 -37.73 -19.65
N PRO A 319 -43.86 -37.58 -19.30
CA PRO A 319 -44.58 -38.58 -18.51
C PRO A 319 -44.92 -39.82 -19.37
N PRO A 320 -44.97 -41.02 -18.77
CA PRO A 320 -45.26 -42.25 -19.49
C PRO A 320 -46.71 -42.31 -19.98
N THR A 321 -46.87 -42.84 -21.19
CA THR A 321 -48.12 -43.06 -21.92
C THR A 321 -49.10 -43.95 -21.15
N ALA A 322 -50.29 -43.43 -20.90
CA ALA A 322 -51.45 -44.20 -20.45
C ALA A 322 -51.94 -45.09 -21.61
N GLY A 323 -51.83 -46.40 -21.43
CA GLY A 323 -52.51 -47.37 -22.28
C GLY A 323 -53.98 -47.49 -21.86
N THR A 324 -54.88 -47.27 -22.80
CA THR A 324 -56.29 -47.63 -22.69
C THR A 324 -56.65 -48.60 -23.81
N ALA A 325 -57.10 -49.80 -23.45
CA ALA A 325 -58.36 -50.41 -23.89
C ALA A 325 -58.40 -51.90 -23.50
N GLY A 326 -59.50 -52.31 -22.86
CA GLY A 326 -59.90 -53.73 -22.77
C GLY A 326 -60.35 -54.27 -24.14
N PRO A 327 -61.19 -55.33 -24.22
CA PRO A 327 -61.97 -56.00 -23.18
C PRO A 327 -61.26 -57.18 -22.49
#